data_AF-A0A7W3NG98-F1
#
_entry.id   AF-A0A7W3NG98-F1
#
_cell.length_a   1.000
_cell.length_b   1.000
_cell.length_c   1.000
_cell.angle_alpha   90.00
_cell.angle_beta   90.00
_cell.angle_gamma   90.00
#
_symmetry.space_group_name_H-M   'P 1'
#
loop_
_entity.id
_entity.type
_entity.pdbx_description
1 polymer ?
#
loop_
_entity_poly.entity_id
_entity_poly.type
_entity_poly.pdbx_seq_one_letter_code
_entity_poly.pdbx_strand_id
1 'polypeptide(L)'
;MNSKQLFLREIHSIIKEYAEVGEQLKQPDKELSWEEFNLTENEISALSAQKFTDESISAIEKIVRDNIMGAFHSAFCLLDGVSDPASENEEDVWVGLKLEEKQDDEDEEFLHDELYSSYWDWHDLNTNRNDGQR
;
A
#
# COMPACT_ATOMS: atom_id res chain seq x y z
N MET A 1 -23.93 0.36 15.13
CA MET A 1 -22.52 0.04 14.79
C MET A 1 -21.81 1.38 14.69
N ASN A 2 -20.74 1.61 15.45
CA ASN A 2 -20.08 2.92 15.45
C ASN A 2 -19.15 3.08 14.23
N SER A 3 -18.82 4.33 13.86
CA SER A 3 -18.02 4.63 12.65
C SER A 3 -16.69 3.86 12.61
N LYS A 4 -16.03 3.68 13.77
CA LYS A 4 -14.83 2.83 13.90
C LYS A 4 -15.05 1.39 13.43
N GLN A 5 -16.13 0.74 13.87
CA GLN A 5 -16.44 -0.64 13.45
C GLN A 5 -16.77 -0.73 11.95
N LEU A 6 -17.43 0.28 11.39
CA LEU A 6 -17.71 0.34 9.95
C LEU A 6 -16.42 0.49 9.14
N PHE A 7 -15.54 1.42 9.54
CA PHE A 7 -14.22 1.62 8.94
C PHE A 7 -13.38 0.34 8.95
N LEU A 8 -13.21 -0.29 10.12
CA LEU A 8 -12.40 -1.52 10.23
C LEU A 8 -12.96 -2.68 9.39
N ARG A 9 -14.30 -2.79 9.28
CA ARG A 9 -14.92 -3.79 8.40
C ARG A 9 -14.67 -3.50 6.93
N GLU A 10 -14.68 -2.23 6.55
CA GLU A 10 -14.39 -1.82 5.18
C GLU A 10 -12.94 -2.12 4.80
N ILE A 11 -11.99 -1.84 5.69
CA ILE A 11 -10.58 -2.20 5.51
C ILE A 11 -10.40 -3.70 5.24
N HIS A 12 -11.11 -4.58 5.97
CA HIS A 12 -11.08 -6.01 5.68
C HIS A 12 -11.64 -6.38 4.29
N SER A 13 -12.61 -5.63 3.80
CA SER A 13 -13.18 -5.84 2.46
C SER A 13 -12.19 -5.39 1.37
N ILE A 14 -11.57 -4.22 1.54
CA ILE A 14 -10.48 -3.71 0.69
C ILE A 14 -9.32 -4.71 0.65
N ILE A 15 -8.84 -5.17 1.82
CA ILE A 15 -7.75 -6.16 1.90
C ILE A 15 -8.10 -7.44 1.13
N LYS A 16 -9.35 -7.90 1.21
CA LYS A 16 -9.79 -9.09 0.48
C LYS A 16 -9.77 -8.85 -1.03
N GLU A 17 -10.34 -7.74 -1.48
CA GLU A 17 -10.43 -7.38 -2.90
C GLU A 17 -9.05 -7.23 -3.54
N TYR A 18 -8.14 -6.46 -2.93
CA TYR A 18 -6.79 -6.26 -3.45
C TYR A 18 -5.90 -7.49 -3.36
N ALA A 19 -6.28 -8.50 -2.56
CA ALA A 19 -5.58 -9.77 -2.51
C ALA A 19 -6.03 -10.77 -3.59
N GLU A 20 -7.16 -10.54 -4.27
CA GLU A 20 -7.72 -11.43 -5.30
C GLU A 20 -7.01 -11.24 -6.66
N VAL A 21 -5.71 -11.54 -6.68
CA VAL A 21 -4.81 -11.34 -7.83
C VAL A 21 -4.84 -12.51 -8.84
N GLY A 22 -5.68 -13.52 -8.62
CA GLY A 22 -5.67 -14.75 -9.41
C GLY A 22 -5.82 -14.56 -10.92
N GLU A 23 -6.67 -13.64 -11.36
CA GLU A 23 -6.84 -13.36 -12.79
C GLU A 23 -5.63 -12.60 -13.37
N GLN A 24 -5.04 -11.67 -12.62
CA GLN A 24 -3.81 -10.95 -13.02
C GLN A 24 -2.62 -11.92 -13.16
N LEU A 25 -2.56 -12.99 -12.35
CA LEU A 25 -1.53 -14.02 -12.50
C LEU A 25 -1.73 -14.86 -13.77
N LYS A 26 -2.97 -15.14 -14.16
CA LYS A 26 -3.30 -15.94 -15.36
C LYS A 26 -3.20 -15.12 -16.65
N GLN A 27 -3.59 -13.86 -16.57
CA GLN A 27 -3.66 -12.91 -17.69
C GLN A 27 -3.04 -11.59 -17.22
N PRO A 28 -1.69 -11.52 -17.17
CA PRO A 28 -1.01 -10.32 -16.70
C PRO A 28 -1.26 -9.15 -17.64
N ASP A 29 -1.78 -8.07 -17.08
CA ASP A 29 -1.91 -6.79 -17.78
C ASP A 29 -0.54 -6.10 -17.89
N LYS A 30 -0.26 -5.53 -19.06
CA LYS A 30 0.98 -4.77 -19.27
C LYS A 30 0.97 -3.44 -18.51
N GLU A 31 -0.21 -2.84 -18.41
CA GLU A 31 -0.43 -1.56 -17.75
C GLU A 31 -1.11 -1.81 -16.41
N LEU A 32 -0.44 -1.44 -15.32
CA LEU A 32 -1.02 -1.42 -13.99
C LEU A 32 -1.56 -0.02 -13.69
N SER A 33 -2.28 0.12 -12.56
CA SER A 33 -2.85 1.41 -12.13
C SER A 33 -1.82 2.53 -11.98
N TRP A 34 -0.54 2.19 -11.91
CA TRP A 34 0.55 3.12 -11.76
C TRP A 34 1.71 2.77 -12.68
N GLU A 35 2.14 3.73 -13.49
CA GLU A 35 3.08 3.51 -14.60
C GLU A 35 4.42 2.92 -14.13
N GLU A 36 4.91 3.36 -12.97
CA GLU A 36 6.14 2.86 -12.34
C GLU A 36 6.11 1.35 -12.08
N PHE A 37 4.92 0.76 -11.92
CA PHE A 37 4.74 -0.66 -11.66
C PHE A 37 4.39 -1.48 -12.90
N ASN A 38 4.39 -0.87 -14.09
CA ASN A 38 4.10 -1.58 -15.33
C ASN A 38 5.04 -2.78 -15.51
N LEU A 39 4.45 -3.92 -15.87
CA LEU A 39 5.21 -5.14 -16.06
C LEU A 39 6.00 -5.06 -17.36
N THR A 40 7.27 -5.47 -17.29
CA THR A 40 8.10 -5.64 -18.48
C THR A 40 7.61 -6.83 -19.30
N GLU A 41 7.93 -6.85 -20.60
CA GLU A 41 7.56 -7.96 -21.49
C GLU A 41 8.15 -9.32 -21.02
N ASN A 42 9.30 -9.29 -20.36
CA ASN A 42 9.94 -10.47 -19.79
C ASN A 42 9.16 -11.02 -18.60
N GLU A 43 8.67 -10.16 -17.70
CA GLU A 43 7.86 -10.55 -16.54
C GLU A 43 6.51 -11.11 -16.96
N ILE A 44 5.84 -10.47 -17.92
CA ILE A 44 4.60 -10.94 -18.53
C ILE A 44 4.80 -12.34 -19.14
N SER A 45 5.88 -12.51 -19.91
CA SER A 45 6.20 -13.80 -20.54
C SER A 45 6.49 -14.89 -19.50
N ALA A 46 7.19 -14.55 -18.42
CA ALA A 46 7.52 -15.48 -17.34
C ALA A 46 6.28 -15.92 -16.55
N LEU A 47 5.37 -14.99 -16.25
CA LEU A 47 4.07 -15.26 -15.61
C LEU A 47 3.19 -16.14 -16.50
N SER A 48 3.08 -15.80 -17.79
CA SER A 48 2.28 -16.55 -18.76
C SER A 48 2.78 -17.99 -18.98
N ALA A 49 4.07 -18.25 -18.72
CA ALA A 49 4.65 -19.59 -18.81
C ALA A 49 4.34 -20.47 -17.58
N GLN A 50 3.86 -19.90 -16.47
CA GLN A 50 3.52 -20.65 -15.27
C GLN A 50 2.20 -21.43 -15.44
N LYS A 51 2.13 -22.59 -14.78
CA LYS A 51 0.90 -23.40 -14.71
C LYS A 51 0.25 -23.22 -13.34
N PHE A 52 -0.38 -22.07 -13.14
CA PHE A 52 -1.13 -21.80 -11.91
C PHE A 52 -2.32 -22.74 -11.78
N THR A 53 -2.39 -23.46 -10.66
CA THR A 53 -3.59 -24.19 -10.22
C THR A 53 -4.41 -23.32 -9.27
N ASP A 54 -5.68 -23.67 -9.05
CA ASP A 54 -6.54 -22.98 -8.09
C ASP A 54 -5.96 -22.99 -6.67
N GLU A 55 -5.28 -24.07 -6.27
CA GLU A 55 -4.60 -24.15 -4.98
C GLU A 55 -3.40 -23.22 -4.90
N SER A 56 -2.59 -23.14 -5.97
CA SER A 56 -1.43 -22.24 -6.01
C SER A 56 -1.84 -20.77 -5.98
N ILE A 57 -2.92 -20.41 -6.69
CA ILE A 57 -3.50 -19.07 -6.67
C ILE A 57 -4.03 -18.76 -5.27
N SER A 58 -4.84 -19.66 -4.70
CA SER A 58 -5.36 -19.46 -3.34
C SER A 58 -4.25 -19.29 -2.30
N ALA A 59 -3.12 -20.00 -2.46
CA ALA A 59 -1.95 -19.83 -1.60
C ALA A 59 -1.32 -18.44 -1.77
N ILE A 60 -1.11 -17.98 -3.02
CA ILE A 60 -0.57 -16.65 -3.33
C ILE A 60 -1.49 -15.56 -2.77
N GLU A 61 -2.80 -15.62 -3.02
CA GLU A 61 -3.76 -14.63 -2.53
C GLU A 61 -3.79 -14.56 -1.00
N LYS A 62 -3.61 -15.68 -0.29
CA LYS A 62 -3.49 -15.67 1.19
C LYS A 62 -2.21 -14.97 1.65
N ILE A 63 -1.09 -15.20 0.97
CA ILE A 63 0.18 -14.53 1.28
C ILE A 63 0.06 -13.03 1.00
N VAL A 64 -0.52 -12.63 -0.14
CA VAL A 64 -0.77 -11.23 -0.47
C VAL A 64 -1.66 -10.60 0.60
N ARG A 65 -2.76 -11.25 0.96
CA ARG A 65 -3.67 -10.79 2.02
C ARG A 65 -2.97 -10.57 3.36
N ASP A 66 -2.11 -11.51 3.77
CA ASP A 66 -1.34 -11.41 5.01
C ASP A 66 -0.38 -10.20 4.99
N ASN A 67 0.30 -9.98 3.86
CA ASN A 67 1.16 -8.82 3.70
C ASN A 67 0.39 -7.49 3.74
N ILE A 68 -0.76 -7.40 3.06
CA ILE A 68 -1.59 -6.19 3.10
C ILE A 68 -2.13 -5.94 4.52
N MET A 69 -2.52 -7.01 5.24
CA MET A 69 -2.91 -6.89 6.66
C MET A 69 -1.77 -6.35 7.52
N GLY A 70 -0.55 -6.83 7.31
CA GLY A 70 0.65 -6.34 7.99
C GLY A 70 0.96 -4.87 7.69
N ALA A 71 0.72 -4.43 6.45
CA ALA A 71 0.87 -3.03 6.05
C ALA A 71 -0.12 -2.12 6.79
N PHE A 72 -1.43 -2.46 6.79
CA PHE A 72 -2.42 -1.68 7.56
C PHE A 72 -2.18 -1.72 9.06
N HIS A 73 -1.76 -2.86 9.62
CA HIS A 73 -1.38 -2.95 11.02
C HIS A 73 -0.25 -1.98 11.35
N SER A 74 0.82 -1.98 10.56
CA SER A 74 1.96 -1.07 10.73
C SER A 74 1.54 0.40 10.60
N ALA A 75 0.67 0.73 9.62
CA ALA A 75 0.11 2.07 9.48
C ALA A 75 -0.68 2.49 10.73
N PHE A 76 -1.52 1.61 11.29
CA PHE A 76 -2.26 1.90 12.51
C PHE A 76 -1.35 2.05 13.73
N CYS A 77 -0.24 1.29 13.82
CA CYS A 77 0.76 1.49 14.86
C CYS A 77 1.37 2.89 14.83
N LEU A 78 1.65 3.41 13.63
CA LEU A 78 2.15 4.78 13.45
C LEU A 78 1.11 5.80 13.92
N LEU A 79 -0.15 5.65 13.51
CA LEU A 79 -1.24 6.53 13.95
C LEU A 79 -1.39 6.50 15.49
N ASP A 80 -1.44 5.32 16.09
CA ASP A 80 -1.61 5.16 17.54
C ASP A 80 -0.36 5.59 18.35
N GLY A 81 0.75 5.94 17.68
CA GLY A 81 1.99 6.36 18.35
C GLY A 81 2.70 5.22 19.08
N VAL A 82 2.45 3.97 18.67
CA VAL A 82 3.09 2.76 19.25
C VAL A 82 4.26 2.25 18.41
N SER A 83 4.56 2.94 17.30
CA SER A 83 5.78 2.81 16.50
C SER A 83 6.18 4.18 15.97
N ASP A 84 7.48 4.38 15.74
CA ASP A 84 8.02 5.64 15.23
C ASP A 84 8.15 5.63 13.69
N PRO A 85 7.92 6.77 13.01
CA PRO A 85 8.27 6.90 11.60
C PRO A 85 9.79 6.78 11.44
N ALA A 86 10.23 6.36 10.25
CA ALA A 86 11.64 6.40 9.88
C ALA A 86 12.06 7.88 9.66
N SER A 87 12.26 8.64 10.73
CA SER A 87 12.76 10.02 10.65
C SER A 87 14.30 10.03 10.52
N GLU A 88 14.83 11.11 9.95
CA GLU A 88 16.27 11.34 9.83
C GLU A 88 16.89 11.94 11.10
N ASN A 89 16.06 12.55 11.96
CA ASN A 89 16.48 13.24 13.16
C ASN A 89 15.96 12.51 14.40
N GLU A 90 16.87 11.89 15.14
CA GLU A 90 16.60 11.17 16.40
C GLU A 90 16.10 12.09 17.54
N GLU A 91 16.10 13.42 17.34
CA GLU A 91 15.69 14.40 18.34
C GLU A 91 14.17 14.67 18.35
N ASP A 92 13.45 14.31 17.29
CA ASP A 92 12.01 14.57 17.19
C ASP A 92 11.19 13.41 17.79
N VAL A 93 10.44 13.70 18.86
CA VAL A 93 9.57 12.72 19.52
C VAL A 93 8.27 12.57 18.73
N TRP A 94 8.07 11.40 18.12
CA TRP A 94 6.80 11.03 17.52
C TRP A 94 5.75 10.73 18.60
N VAL A 95 4.56 11.32 18.46
CA VAL A 95 3.45 11.16 19.42
C VAL A 95 2.22 10.52 18.79
N GLY A 96 2.32 10.05 17.54
CA GLY A 96 1.20 9.53 16.76
C GLY A 96 0.36 10.61 16.07
N LEU A 97 -0.63 10.13 15.32
CA LEU A 97 -1.66 10.92 14.65
C LEU A 97 -3.04 10.39 15.01
N LYS A 98 -3.99 11.30 15.21
CA LYS A 98 -5.37 10.92 15.49
C LYS A 98 -6.22 11.09 14.24
N LEU A 99 -6.83 10.01 13.78
CA LEU A 99 -7.92 10.10 12.80
C LEU A 99 -9.20 10.53 13.53
N GLU A 100 -9.78 11.63 13.08
CA GLU A 100 -11.08 12.12 13.54
C GLU A 100 -12.11 11.96 12.42
N GLU A 101 -13.36 11.70 12.79
CA GLU A 101 -14.47 11.65 11.82
C GLU A 101 -14.65 13.05 11.24
N LYS A 102 -14.62 13.16 9.90
CA LYS A 102 -14.79 14.46 9.24
C LYS A 102 -16.15 15.05 9.62
N GLN A 103 -16.14 16.34 9.93
CA GLN A 103 -17.33 17.18 9.90
C GLN A 103 -17.46 17.79 8.49
N ASP A 104 -18.66 18.25 8.14
CA ASP A 104 -19.04 18.65 6.78
C ASP A 104 -18.41 19.99 6.36
N ASP A 105 -17.08 20.05 6.33
CA ASP A 105 -16.27 21.22 5.95
C ASP A 105 -15.58 20.94 4.59
N GLU A 106 -15.84 21.78 3.59
CA GLU A 106 -15.53 21.53 2.16
C GLU A 106 -14.06 21.80 1.74
N ASP A 107 -13.19 22.30 2.63
CA ASP A 107 -11.89 22.87 2.26
C ASP A 107 -10.66 21.94 2.48
N GLU A 108 -10.86 20.66 2.80
CA GLU A 108 -9.74 19.72 3.03
C GLU A 108 -9.50 18.77 1.85
N GLU A 109 -8.25 18.70 1.38
CA GLU A 109 -7.80 17.70 0.41
C GLU A 109 -7.95 16.27 0.97
N PHE A 110 -8.15 15.29 0.07
CA PHE A 110 -8.37 13.91 0.47
C PHE A 110 -7.05 13.13 0.55
N LEU A 111 -6.92 12.27 1.57
CA LEU A 111 -5.73 11.43 1.78
C LEU A 111 -5.33 10.59 0.56
N HIS A 112 -6.28 10.21 -0.30
CA HIS A 112 -5.97 9.40 -1.49
C HIS A 112 -5.29 10.22 -2.61
N ASP A 113 -5.55 11.52 -2.69
CA ASP A 113 -4.90 12.42 -3.65
C ASP A 113 -3.47 12.73 -3.21
N GLU A 114 -3.27 12.93 -1.90
CA GLU A 114 -1.94 13.15 -1.29
C GLU A 114 -1.05 11.90 -1.35
N LEU A 115 -1.64 10.70 -1.34
CA LEU A 115 -0.88 9.44 -1.34
C LEU A 115 0.01 9.30 -2.59
N TYR A 116 -0.53 9.57 -3.78
CA TYR A 116 0.25 9.40 -5.02
C TYR A 116 1.23 10.54 -5.25
N SER A 117 0.87 11.77 -4.87
CA SER A 117 1.76 12.93 -5.00
C SER A 117 2.98 12.83 -4.08
N SER A 118 2.77 12.39 -2.83
CA SER A 118 3.86 12.24 -1.85
C SER A 118 4.91 11.18 -2.20
N TYR A 119 4.62 10.25 -3.11
CA TYR A 119 5.62 9.30 -3.58
C TYR A 119 6.77 9.97 -4.33
N TRP A 120 6.48 10.93 -5.20
CA TRP A 120 7.53 11.57 -6.00
C TRP A 120 8.46 12.38 -5.11
N ASP A 121 7.90 13.05 -4.09
CA ASP A 121 8.70 13.72 -3.06
C ASP A 121 9.65 12.73 -2.37
N TRP A 122 9.14 11.57 -1.96
CA TRP A 122 9.98 10.51 -1.37
C TRP A 122 11.02 9.95 -2.35
N HIS A 123 10.61 9.65 -3.58
CA HIS A 123 11.46 9.05 -4.61
C HIS A 123 12.66 9.97 -4.91
N ASP A 124 12.41 11.26 -5.10
CA ASP A 124 13.43 12.25 -5.42
C ASP A 124 14.41 12.47 -4.25
N LEU A 125 13.92 12.46 -3.00
CA LEU A 125 14.80 12.54 -1.83
C LEU A 125 15.74 11.34 -1.74
N ASN A 126 15.28 10.14 -2.09
CA ASN A 126 16.05 8.90 -1.94
C ASN A 126 16.96 8.59 -3.14
N THR A 127 16.61 9.06 -4.34
CA THR A 127 17.48 8.96 -5.52
C THR A 127 18.62 9.99 -5.46
N ASN A 128 18.34 11.26 -5.13
CA ASN A 128 19.38 12.30 -5.02
C ASN A 128 20.39 12.03 -3.89
N ARG A 129 20.00 11.30 -2.84
CA ARG A 129 20.91 10.86 -1.77
C ARG A 129 21.98 9.87 -2.22
N ASN A 130 21.67 9.02 -3.20
CA ASN A 130 22.59 8.00 -3.70
C ASN A 130 23.65 8.56 -4.66
N ASP A 131 23.38 9.69 -5.32
CA ASP A 131 24.32 10.36 -6.21
C ASP A 131 25.36 11.22 -5.48
N GLY A 132 25.09 11.62 -4.23
CA GLY A 132 26.02 12.39 -3.39
C GLY A 132 27.08 11.56 -2.65
N GLN A 133 27.06 10.22 -2.77
CA GLN A 133 27.99 9.30 -2.11
C GLN A 133 28.93 8.53 -3.06
N ARG A 134 29.02 8.94 -4.34
CA ARG A 134 29.95 8.36 -5.33
C ARG A 134 31.07 9.31 -5.73
#